data_AF-A0A4Y9T251-F1
#
_entry.id   AF-A0A4Y9T251-F1
#
_cell.length_a   1.000
_cell.length_b   1.000
_cell.length_c   1.000
_cell.angle_alpha   90.00
_cell.angle_beta   90.00
_cell.angle_gamma   90.00
#
_symmetry.space_group_name_H-M   'P 1'
#
loop_
_entity.id
_entity.type
_entity.pdbx_description
1 polymer ?
#
loop_
_entity_poly.entity_id
_entity_poly.type
_entity_poly.pdbx_seq_one_letter_code
_entity_poly.pdbx_strand_id
1 'polypeptide(L)'
;MNTTSSVVESADIPVANPDQAPAEAANAAQTPAPAGTVQPLSARALLKQLQQQYPAFGNCLPLAIGIDKQLLARMPGLDRKTMRAALGIHTGSLRYLRAMEKATVRYDLDGNPGAEVTDTHRKHAKEMLQQRFKKEAERKKAEREAAAAEEAARVRQQKLQQLASKFSRN
;
A
#
# COMPACT_ATOMS: atom_id res chain seq x y z
N MET A 1 -72.04 30.58 -23.91
CA MET A 1 -71.95 29.12 -24.14
C MET A 1 -70.72 28.60 -23.40
N ASN A 2 -70.85 27.44 -22.79
CA ASN A 2 -70.06 26.94 -21.65
C ASN A 2 -68.93 25.98 -22.08
N THR A 3 -67.92 25.81 -21.20
CA THR A 3 -67.18 24.55 -20.88
C THR A 3 -65.75 24.28 -21.43
N THR A 4 -64.79 24.33 -20.49
CA THR A 4 -63.62 23.43 -20.15
C THR A 4 -62.44 23.13 -21.08
N SER A 5 -61.23 23.53 -20.65
CA SER A 5 -59.93 22.80 -20.55
C SER A 5 -58.82 23.85 -20.40
N SER A 6 -57.76 23.78 -19.60
CA SER A 6 -57.13 22.76 -18.75
C SER A 6 -56.22 23.52 -17.76
N VAL A 7 -55.73 22.82 -16.75
CA VAL A 7 -55.45 23.24 -15.37
C VAL A 7 -53.93 23.39 -15.08
N VAL A 8 -53.59 24.36 -14.21
CA VAL A 8 -52.51 24.53 -13.18
C VAL A 8 -51.04 24.27 -13.55
N GLU A 9 -50.07 25.19 -13.38
CA GLU A 9 -49.69 26.12 -12.28
C GLU A 9 -49.26 25.42 -10.97
N SER A 10 -47.94 25.46 -10.77
CA SER A 10 -47.12 25.28 -9.57
C SER A 10 -47.80 25.35 -8.20
N ALA A 11 -47.59 24.34 -7.35
CA ALA A 11 -47.08 24.48 -5.97
C ALA A 11 -47.10 23.13 -5.21
N ASP A 12 -46.13 23.02 -4.29
CA ASP A 12 -46.17 22.23 -3.05
C ASP A 12 -45.81 20.72 -3.09
N ILE A 13 -44.59 20.41 -2.66
CA ILE A 13 -44.36 19.29 -1.74
C ILE A 13 -43.47 19.80 -0.59
N PRO A 14 -43.95 19.76 0.67
CA PRO A 14 -43.23 20.25 1.83
C PRO A 14 -42.21 19.23 2.35
N VAL A 15 -41.13 19.79 2.89
CA VAL A 15 -39.94 19.16 3.46
C VAL A 15 -40.30 18.33 4.70
N ALA A 16 -40.03 17.02 4.64
CA ALA A 16 -40.04 16.13 5.80
C ALA A 16 -38.70 16.23 6.55
N ASN A 17 -38.77 16.73 7.78
CA ASN A 17 -37.70 16.75 8.78
C ASN A 17 -37.28 15.32 9.16
N PRO A 18 -36.02 15.09 9.58
CA PRO A 18 -35.85 14.93 11.02
C PRO A 18 -34.55 15.53 11.58
N ASP A 19 -34.73 16.33 12.61
CA ASP A 19 -33.80 16.52 13.72
C ASP A 19 -33.54 15.16 14.40
N GLN A 20 -32.29 14.68 14.35
CA GLN A 20 -31.71 13.81 15.38
C GLN A 20 -30.18 13.74 15.24
N ALA A 21 -29.51 14.64 15.94
CA ALA A 21 -28.27 14.36 16.67
C ALA A 21 -28.65 14.46 18.16
N PRO A 22 -28.13 13.65 19.11
CA PRO A 22 -26.69 13.45 19.27
C PRO A 22 -26.23 12.09 19.85
N ALA A 23 -24.91 11.95 19.93
CA ALA A 23 -24.14 11.15 20.90
C ALA A 23 -24.21 9.61 20.85
N GLU A 24 -23.11 8.99 20.40
CA GLU A 24 -22.44 7.97 21.20
C GLU A 24 -20.95 7.88 20.83
N ALA A 25 -20.13 8.13 21.85
CA ALA A 25 -18.69 8.01 21.81
C ALA A 25 -18.26 6.53 21.92
N ALA A 26 -16.98 6.31 21.60
CA ALA A 26 -16.18 5.14 21.97
C ALA A 26 -16.29 3.89 21.08
N ASN A 27 -15.40 3.81 20.09
CA ASN A 27 -14.62 2.59 19.87
C ASN A 27 -13.19 3.01 19.45
N ALA A 28 -12.37 3.44 20.41
CA ALA A 28 -11.45 2.57 21.13
C ALA A 28 -10.49 1.81 20.18
N ALA A 29 -9.31 2.41 20.02
CA ALA A 29 -8.02 1.74 19.89
C ALA A 29 -8.02 0.30 19.33
N GLN A 30 -7.88 0.16 18.02
CA GLN A 30 -7.36 -1.07 17.44
C GLN A 30 -5.84 -1.08 17.56
N THR A 31 -5.35 -1.49 18.73
CA THR A 31 -3.99 -2.00 18.93
C THR A 31 -3.95 -3.42 18.37
N PRO A 32 -3.08 -3.76 17.39
CA PRO A 32 -2.96 -5.11 16.90
C PRO A 32 -2.08 -5.93 17.87
N ALA A 33 -2.69 -6.81 18.66
CA ALA A 33 -1.98 -7.84 19.40
C ALA A 33 -2.05 -9.19 18.65
N PRO A 34 -0.97 -9.99 18.62
CA PRO A 34 -0.77 -11.08 17.68
C PRO A 34 -1.30 -12.41 18.23
N ALA A 35 -2.16 -13.10 17.48
CA ALA A 35 -2.47 -14.51 17.71
C ALA A 35 -2.96 -15.18 16.42
N GLY A 36 -2.34 -16.31 16.04
CA GLY A 36 -2.92 -17.29 15.10
C GLY A 36 -2.15 -17.51 13.81
N THR A 37 -1.23 -18.48 13.81
CA THR A 37 -0.50 -19.06 12.66
C THR A 37 -1.37 -19.94 11.73
N VAL A 38 -2.62 -19.56 11.48
CA VAL A 38 -3.38 -20.15 10.37
C VAL A 38 -2.91 -19.42 9.13
N GLN A 39 -1.86 -19.89 8.43
CA GLN A 39 -1.34 -19.20 7.25
C GLN A 39 -2.47 -19.08 6.21
N PRO A 40 -3.15 -17.91 6.10
CA PRO A 40 -3.99 -17.69 4.95
C PRO A 40 -3.02 -17.58 3.78
N LEU A 41 -3.37 -18.02 2.58
CA LEU A 41 -2.57 -17.79 1.38
C LEU A 41 -2.10 -16.33 1.38
N SER A 42 -0.85 -16.09 1.79
CA SER A 42 -0.48 -14.74 2.20
C SER A 42 -0.55 -13.84 0.98
N ALA A 43 -0.94 -12.57 1.14
CA ALA A 43 -0.98 -11.63 0.02
C ALA A 43 0.34 -11.62 -0.79
N ARG A 44 1.46 -11.90 -0.12
CA ARG A 44 2.77 -12.12 -0.75
C ARG A 44 2.89 -13.45 -1.51
N ALA A 45 2.40 -14.57 -0.97
CA ALA A 45 2.38 -15.84 -1.67
C ALA A 45 1.52 -15.78 -2.94
N LEU A 46 0.34 -15.16 -2.84
CA LEU A 46 -0.52 -14.90 -3.98
C LEU A 46 0.16 -13.99 -5.01
N LEU A 47 0.81 -12.91 -4.56
CA LEU A 47 1.59 -12.04 -5.44
C LEU A 47 2.68 -12.81 -6.17
N LYS A 48 3.41 -13.71 -5.48
CA LYS A 48 4.46 -14.52 -6.08
C LYS A 48 3.91 -15.47 -7.15
N GLN A 49 2.77 -16.09 -6.90
CA GLN A 49 2.09 -16.93 -7.89
C GLN A 49 1.66 -16.12 -9.12
N LEU A 50 1.11 -14.92 -8.92
CA LEU A 50 0.75 -14.01 -10.01
C LEU A 50 1.98 -13.55 -10.81
N GLN A 51 3.12 -13.32 -10.14
CA GLN A 51 4.39 -12.99 -10.80
C GLN A 51 4.97 -14.14 -11.63
N GLN A 52 4.71 -15.39 -11.22
CA GLN A 52 5.14 -16.57 -11.96
C GLN A 52 4.24 -16.85 -13.17
N GLN A 53 2.93 -16.65 -13.04
CA GLN A 53 1.99 -16.89 -14.13
C GLN A 53 1.94 -15.77 -15.16
N TYR A 54 2.14 -14.52 -14.74
CA TYR A 54 2.02 -13.36 -15.61
C TYR A 54 3.33 -12.57 -15.69
N PRO A 55 3.94 -12.47 -16.88
CA PRO A 55 5.19 -11.73 -17.05
C PRO A 55 5.02 -10.22 -16.76
N ALA A 56 3.80 -9.69 -16.91
CA ALA A 56 3.45 -8.32 -16.53
C ALA A 56 3.75 -8.02 -15.05
N PHE A 57 3.40 -8.95 -14.15
CA PHE A 57 3.70 -8.83 -12.71
C PHE A 57 5.15 -9.16 -12.39
N GLY A 58 5.73 -10.17 -13.05
CA GLY A 58 7.11 -10.61 -12.81
C GLY A 58 8.14 -9.51 -13.13
N ASN A 59 7.93 -8.77 -14.22
CA ASN A 59 8.82 -7.70 -14.64
C ASN A 59 8.47 -6.34 -14.01
N CYS A 60 7.39 -6.25 -13.23
CA CYS A 60 6.82 -5.02 -12.68
C CYS A 60 6.49 -3.99 -13.77
N LEU A 61 5.78 -4.40 -14.82
CA LEU A 61 5.31 -3.45 -15.83
C LEU A 61 4.25 -2.50 -15.26
N PRO A 62 4.12 -1.27 -15.79
CA PRO A 62 3.03 -0.34 -15.45
C PRO A 62 1.68 -1.00 -15.76
N LEU A 63 0.90 -1.31 -14.73
CA LEU A 63 -0.33 -2.09 -14.88
C LEU A 63 -1.50 -1.21 -15.35
N ALA A 64 -2.38 -1.80 -16.14
CA ALA A 64 -3.64 -1.18 -16.54
C ALA A 64 -4.55 -0.88 -15.32
N ILE A 65 -5.36 0.16 -15.46
CA ILE A 65 -6.39 0.50 -14.47
C ILE A 65 -7.45 -0.60 -14.54
N GLY A 66 -7.81 -1.18 -13.40
CA GLY A 66 -8.79 -2.25 -13.37
C GLY A 66 -8.22 -3.66 -13.57
N ILE A 67 -6.90 -3.83 -13.37
CA ILE A 67 -6.27 -5.16 -13.46
C ILE A 67 -6.92 -6.19 -12.53
N ASP A 68 -7.49 -5.74 -11.41
CA ASP A 68 -8.27 -6.55 -10.48
C ASP A 68 -9.45 -7.26 -11.15
N LYS A 69 -10.15 -6.57 -12.05
CA LYS A 69 -11.27 -7.15 -12.82
C LYS A 69 -10.78 -8.22 -13.78
N GLN A 70 -9.63 -7.99 -14.43
CA GLN A 70 -9.04 -8.98 -15.35
C GLN A 70 -8.54 -10.22 -14.60
N LEU A 71 -7.97 -10.05 -13.39
CA LEU A 71 -7.59 -11.18 -12.54
C LEU A 71 -8.80 -12.01 -12.14
N LEU A 72 -9.89 -11.35 -11.70
CA LEU A 72 -11.12 -12.03 -11.31
C LEU A 72 -11.79 -12.74 -12.49
N ALA A 73 -11.70 -12.18 -13.70
CA ALA A 73 -12.23 -12.82 -14.90
C ALA A 73 -11.46 -14.11 -15.26
N ARG A 74 -10.13 -14.14 -15.08
CA ARG A 74 -9.31 -15.34 -15.35
C ARG A 74 -9.35 -16.37 -14.22
N MET A 75 -9.42 -15.90 -12.98
CA MET A 75 -9.42 -16.74 -11.78
C MET A 75 -10.59 -16.35 -10.88
N PRO A 76 -11.82 -16.80 -11.20
CA PRO A 76 -13.03 -16.44 -10.46
C PRO A 76 -13.12 -17.00 -9.01
N GLY A 77 -12.08 -17.64 -8.48
CA GLY A 77 -12.02 -18.17 -7.11
C GLY A 77 -11.16 -17.36 -6.14
N LEU A 78 -10.61 -16.22 -6.56
CA LEU A 78 -9.63 -15.47 -5.78
C LEU A 78 -10.29 -14.53 -4.75
N ASP A 79 -9.80 -14.56 -3.52
CA ASP A 79 -10.25 -13.61 -2.49
C ASP A 79 -9.85 -12.18 -2.86
N ARG A 80 -10.86 -11.32 -3.08
CA ARG A 80 -10.70 -9.93 -3.51
C ARG A 80 -9.88 -9.12 -2.51
N LYS A 81 -9.99 -9.43 -1.21
CA LYS A 81 -9.25 -8.73 -0.15
C LYS A 81 -7.76 -9.05 -0.24
N THR A 82 -7.42 -10.34 -0.29
CA THR A 82 -6.03 -10.81 -0.45
C THR A 82 -5.41 -10.33 -1.76
N MET A 83 -6.18 -10.32 -2.86
CA MET A 83 -5.73 -9.78 -4.15
C MET A 83 -5.47 -8.28 -4.08
N ARG A 84 -6.35 -7.49 -3.45
CA ARG A 84 -6.14 -6.03 -3.31
C ARG A 84 -4.92 -5.74 -2.45
N ALA A 85 -4.70 -6.52 -1.38
CA ALA A 85 -3.49 -6.42 -0.57
C ALA A 85 -2.23 -6.78 -1.39
N ALA A 86 -2.28 -7.85 -2.18
CA ALA A 86 -1.19 -8.25 -3.06
C ALA A 86 -0.83 -7.15 -4.08
N LEU A 87 -1.85 -6.56 -4.72
CA LEU A 87 -1.68 -5.44 -5.64
C LEU A 87 -1.12 -4.20 -4.93
N GLY A 88 -1.61 -3.87 -3.73
CA GLY A 88 -1.08 -2.75 -2.94
C GLY A 88 0.40 -2.92 -2.59
N ILE A 89 0.83 -4.14 -2.28
CA ILE A 89 2.25 -4.47 -2.05
C ILE A 89 3.06 -4.30 -3.36
N HIS A 90 2.49 -4.72 -4.50
CA HIS A 90 3.15 -4.61 -5.80
C HIS A 90 3.29 -3.15 -6.24
N THR A 91 2.21 -2.39 -6.22
CA THR A 91 2.20 -0.97 -6.64
C THR A 91 2.97 -0.07 -5.67
N GLY A 92 3.07 -0.46 -4.40
CA GLY A 92 3.91 0.20 -3.40
C GLY A 92 5.40 -0.16 -3.48
N SER A 93 5.82 -1.07 -4.36
CA SER A 93 7.21 -1.49 -4.50
C SER A 93 8.05 -0.46 -5.26
N LEU A 94 9.31 -0.28 -4.84
CA LEU A 94 10.28 0.57 -5.54
C LEU A 94 10.49 0.13 -6.99
N ARG A 95 10.41 -1.17 -7.29
CA ARG A 95 10.48 -1.65 -8.68
C ARG A 95 9.35 -1.11 -9.53
N TYR A 96 8.12 -1.10 -9.01
CA TYR A 96 6.96 -0.60 -9.72
C TYR A 96 7.04 0.91 -9.95
N LEU A 97 7.41 1.69 -8.92
CA LEU A 97 7.57 3.14 -9.06
C LEU A 97 8.63 3.52 -10.11
N ARG A 98 9.75 2.77 -10.17
CA ARG A 98 10.78 2.95 -11.21
C ARG A 98 10.31 2.59 -12.60
N ALA A 99 9.54 1.52 -12.74
CA ALA A 99 8.96 1.13 -14.02
C ALA A 99 7.94 2.17 -14.50
N MET A 100 7.13 2.71 -13.58
CA MET A 100 6.12 3.73 -13.87
C MET A 100 6.73 5.07 -14.30
N GLU A 101 7.91 5.43 -13.80
CA GLU A 101 8.62 6.65 -14.22
C GLU A 101 9.04 6.61 -15.71
N LYS A 102 9.44 5.43 -16.19
CA LYS A 102 9.93 5.21 -17.58
C LYS A 102 8.83 4.78 -18.54
N ALA A 103 7.67 4.43 -18.01
CA ALA A 103 6.56 3.91 -18.78
C ALA A 103 5.85 5.00 -19.57
N THR A 104 5.64 4.75 -20.86
CA THR A 104 4.75 5.53 -21.70
C THR A 104 3.35 4.90 -21.77
N VAL A 105 3.27 3.57 -21.78
CA VAL A 105 2.01 2.81 -21.94
C VAL A 105 1.83 1.84 -20.78
N ARG A 106 0.58 1.65 -20.35
CA ARG A 106 0.20 0.63 -19.37
C ARG A 106 -0.06 -0.69 -20.08
N TYR A 107 0.33 -1.78 -19.45
CA TYR A 107 0.13 -3.13 -19.98
C TYR A 107 -0.95 -3.87 -19.21
N ASP A 108 -1.76 -4.60 -19.96
CA ASP A 108 -2.71 -5.58 -19.42
C ASP A 108 -2.00 -6.87 -18.99
N LEU A 109 -2.75 -7.82 -18.43
CA LEU A 109 -2.22 -9.12 -18.01
C LEU A 109 -1.59 -9.93 -19.16
N ASP A 110 -2.05 -9.70 -20.39
CA ASP A 110 -1.52 -10.33 -21.60
C ASP A 110 -0.30 -9.60 -22.19
N GLY A 111 0.10 -8.46 -21.62
CA GLY A 111 1.12 -7.62 -22.22
C GLY A 111 0.62 -6.81 -23.43
N ASN A 112 -0.70 -6.69 -23.60
CA ASN A 112 -1.27 -5.78 -24.58
C ASN A 112 -1.06 -4.33 -24.12
N PRO A 113 -0.60 -3.42 -25.01
CA PRO A 113 -0.52 -2.00 -24.70
C PRO A 113 -1.93 -1.45 -24.58
N GLY A 114 -2.27 -1.00 -23.37
CA GLY A 114 -3.54 -0.38 -23.05
C GLY A 114 -3.42 1.14 -22.97
N ALA A 115 -3.89 1.71 -21.86
CA ALA A 115 -3.95 3.15 -21.66
C ALA A 115 -2.57 3.80 -21.50
N GLU A 116 -2.41 5.02 -22.03
CA GLU A 116 -1.19 5.80 -21.88
C GLU A 116 -0.99 6.27 -20.42
N VAL A 117 0.26 6.36 -19.99
CA VAL A 117 0.63 6.92 -18.69
C VAL A 117 0.72 8.43 -18.80
N THR A 118 -0.25 9.12 -18.22
CA THR A 118 -0.24 10.58 -18.12
C THR A 118 0.93 11.09 -17.27
N ASP A 119 1.46 12.27 -17.61
CA ASP A 119 2.55 12.94 -16.88
C ASP A 119 2.31 13.07 -15.38
N THR A 120 1.07 13.28 -14.96
CA THR A 120 0.68 13.34 -13.55
C THR A 120 1.07 12.08 -12.79
N HIS A 121 0.87 10.90 -13.40
CA HIS A 121 1.22 9.62 -12.80
C HIS A 121 2.74 9.41 -12.74
N ARG A 122 3.48 9.89 -13.75
CA ARG A 122 4.97 9.87 -13.75
C ARG A 122 5.53 10.74 -12.63
N LYS A 123 5.01 11.97 -12.49
CA LYS A 123 5.40 12.91 -11.44
C LYS A 123 5.12 12.35 -10.04
N HIS A 124 3.91 11.80 -9.83
CA HIS A 124 3.55 11.18 -8.56
C HIS A 124 4.44 9.97 -8.24
N ALA A 125 4.75 9.12 -9.23
CA ALA A 125 5.66 7.99 -9.04
C ALA A 125 7.07 8.45 -8.63
N LYS A 126 7.59 9.52 -9.25
CA LYS A 126 8.87 10.13 -8.91
C LYS A 126 8.88 10.72 -7.50
N GLU A 127 7.81 11.41 -7.10
CA GLU A 127 7.67 11.95 -5.75
C GLU A 127 7.65 10.83 -4.69
N MET A 128 6.82 9.80 -4.90
CA MET A 128 6.76 8.63 -4.03
C MET A 128 8.12 7.93 -3.92
N LEU A 129 8.83 7.81 -5.04
CA LEU A 129 10.17 7.25 -5.07
C LEU A 129 11.13 8.09 -4.21
N GLN A 130 11.15 9.41 -4.37
CA GLN A 130 11.97 10.30 -3.55
C GLN A 130 11.63 10.22 -2.06
N GLN A 131 10.34 10.22 -1.69
CA GLN A 131 9.92 10.09 -0.30
C GLN A 131 10.39 8.76 0.31
N ARG A 132 10.31 7.67 -0.46
CA ARG A 132 10.81 6.35 -0.01
C ARG A 132 12.32 6.33 0.12
N PHE A 133 13.06 6.87 -0.84
CA PHE A 133 14.52 6.97 -0.74
C PHE A 133 14.97 7.77 0.48
N LYS A 134 14.32 8.89 0.78
CA LYS A 134 14.59 9.69 1.99
C LYS A 134 14.37 8.85 3.26
N LYS A 135 13.21 8.19 3.36
CA LYS A 135 12.87 7.34 4.51
C LYS A 135 13.80 6.14 4.68
N GLU A 136 14.22 5.51 3.58
CA GLU A 136 15.17 4.38 3.64
C GLU A 136 16.58 4.83 3.97
N ALA A 137 17.03 6.00 3.47
CA ALA A 137 18.31 6.57 3.83
C ALA A 137 18.39 6.90 5.32
N GLU A 138 17.31 7.45 5.88
CA GLU A 138 17.20 7.71 7.32
C GLU A 138 17.23 6.42 8.13
N ARG A 139 16.45 5.40 7.74
CA ARG A 139 16.45 4.08 8.40
C ARG A 139 17.84 3.43 8.37
N LYS A 140 18.52 3.47 7.21
CA LYS A 140 19.86 2.89 7.06
C LYS A 140 20.91 3.66 7.86
N LYS A 141 20.78 4.99 7.97
CA LYS A 141 21.64 5.81 8.82
C LYS A 141 21.45 5.44 10.29
N ALA A 142 20.20 5.35 10.76
CA ALA A 142 19.87 4.95 12.12
C ALA A 142 20.38 3.54 12.45
N GLU A 143 20.24 2.58 11.53
CA GLU A 143 20.75 1.22 11.71
C GLU A 143 22.28 1.18 11.78
N ARG A 144 22.97 1.94 10.92
CA ARG A 144 24.43 2.05 10.96
C ARG A 144 24.93 2.72 12.25
N GLU A 145 24.22 3.74 12.73
CA GLU A 145 24.56 4.43 13.98
C GLU A 145 24.32 3.54 15.20
N ALA A 146 23.23 2.78 15.22
CA ALA A 146 22.95 1.77 16.25
C ALA A 146 24.02 0.66 16.26
N ALA A 147 24.39 0.13 15.09
CA ALA A 147 25.44 -0.88 14.98
C ALA A 147 26.81 -0.35 15.45
N ALA A 148 27.17 0.89 15.09
CA ALA A 148 28.40 1.53 15.55
C ALA A 148 28.41 1.78 17.07
N ALA A 149 27.26 2.15 17.65
CA ALA A 149 27.10 2.33 19.09
C ALA A 149 27.25 0.99 19.84
N GLU A 150 26.68 -0.09 19.31
CA GLU A 150 26.81 -1.44 19.87
C GLU A 150 28.27 -1.93 19.83
N GLU A 151 28.95 -1.72 18.70
CA GLU A 151 30.38 -2.07 18.56
C GLU A 151 31.25 -1.26 19.53
N ALA A 152 31.01 0.05 19.65
CA ALA A 152 31.72 0.91 20.60
C ALA A 152 31.47 0.48 22.06
N ALA A 153 30.23 0.09 22.39
CA ALA A 153 29.90 -0.43 23.72
C ALA A 153 30.62 -1.75 24.00
N ARG A 154 30.69 -2.66 23.02
CA ARG A 154 31.41 -3.94 23.13
C ARG A 154 32.91 -3.73 23.32
N VAL A 155 33.53 -2.83 22.55
CA VAL A 155 34.96 -2.48 22.72
C VAL A 155 35.21 -1.87 24.09
N ARG A 156 34.32 -1.00 24.57
CA ARG A 156 34.41 -0.41 25.91
C ARG A 156 34.32 -1.48 27.01
N GLN A 157 33.38 -2.41 26.90
CA GLN A 157 33.25 -3.52 27.86
C GLN A 157 34.51 -4.40 27.88
N GLN A 158 35.07 -4.74 26.72
CA GLN A 158 36.31 -5.52 26.65
C GLN A 158 37.49 -4.79 27.31
N LYS A 159 37.63 -3.48 27.09
CA LYS A 159 38.66 -2.67 27.75
C LYS A 159 38.49 -2.63 29.27
N LEU A 160 37.25 -2.50 29.75
CA LEU A 160 36.94 -2.53 31.18
C LEU A 160 37.28 -3.89 31.80
N GLN A 161 36.95 -4.99 31.12
CA GLN A 161 37.31 -6.34 31.55
C GLN A 161 38.83 -6.53 31.62
N GLN A 162 39.57 -6.08 30.59
CA GLN A 162 41.04 -6.15 30.58
C GLN A 162 41.67 -5.39 31.75
N LEU A 163 41.16 -4.19 32.07
CA LEU A 163 41.61 -3.41 33.22
C LEU A 163 41.31 -4.16 34.52
N ALA A 164 40.08 -4.64 34.71
CA ALA A 164 39.69 -5.38 35.91
C ALA A 164 40.55 -6.64 36.15
N SER A 165 40.87 -7.39 35.08
CA SER A 165 41.76 -8.55 35.16
C SER A 165 43.20 -8.17 35.53
N LYS A 166 43.68 -7.00 35.09
CA LYS A 166 45.03 -6.53 35.40
C LYS A 166 45.19 -6.04 36.84
N PHE A 167 44.13 -5.47 37.44
CA PHE A 167 44.15 -5.01 38.83
C PHE A 167 43.83 -6.09 39.86
N SER A 168 43.24 -7.22 39.49
CA SER A 168 42.95 -8.34 40.41
C SER A 168 44.12 -9.33 40.60
N ARG A 169 45.28 -9.08 39.99
CA ARG A 169 46.44 -10.00 40.01
C ARG A 169 47.64 -9.50 40.83
N ASN A 170 47.45 -8.41 41.59
CA ASN A 170 48.38 -7.93 42.62
C ASN A 170 47.69 -8.05 43.99
#